data_AF-A0A8T4N8G1-F1
#
_entry.id   AF-A0A8T4N8G1-F1
#
_cell.length_a   1.000
_cell.length_b   1.000
_cell.length_c   1.000
_cell.angle_alpha   90.00
_cell.angle_beta   90.00
_cell.angle_gamma   90.00
#
_symmetry.space_group_name_H-M   'P 1'
#
loop_
_entity.id
_entity.type
_entity.pdbx_description
1 polymer ?
#
loop_
_entity_poly.entity_id
_entity_poly.type
_entity_poly.pdbx_seq_one_letter_code
_entity_poly.pdbx_strand_id
1 'polypeptide(L)' 'MNLKKCEKCGNYTFKKKCEKCLENTENAHYKFLKFAKIIKP' A
#
# COMPACT_ATOMS: atom_id res chain seq x y z
N MET A 1 6.19 -7.52 7.82
CA MET A 1 4.76 -7.68 7.45
C MET A 1 4.48 -6.65 6.37
N ASN A 2 4.25 -7.07 5.12
CA ASN A 2 4.09 -6.12 4.01
C ASN A 2 2.68 -5.57 4.01
N LEU A 3 2.56 -4.24 3.86
CA LEU A 3 1.28 -3.59 3.63
C LEU A 3 0.75 -4.07 2.27
N LYS A 4 -0.52 -4.49 2.24
CA LYS A 4 -1.21 -4.92 1.04
C LYS A 4 -2.37 -3.97 0.75
N LYS A 5 -2.75 -3.90 -0.52
CA LYS A 5 -3.87 -3.11 -0.99
C LYS A 5 -4.82 -4.01 -1.74
N CYS A 6 -6.11 -3.84 -1.50
CA CYS A 6 -7.13 -4.43 -2.36
C CYS A 6 -7.29 -3.57 -3.61
N GLU A 7 -7.12 -4.15 -4.79
CA GLU A 7 -7.28 -3.41 -6.06
C GLU A 7 -8.73 -2.93 -6.28
N LYS A 8 -9.72 -3.70 -5.82
CA LYS A 8 -11.15 -3.37 -6.02
C LYS A 8 -11.63 -2.16 -5.22
N CYS A 9 -11.34 -2.12 -3.92
CA CYS A 9 -11.85 -1.05 -3.05
C CYS A 9 -10.78 -0.06 -2.59
N GLY A 10 -9.52 -0.28 -2.97
CA GLY A 10 -8.39 0.54 -2.53
C GLY A 10 -8.06 0.43 -1.04
N ASN A 11 -8.74 -0.45 -0.28
CA ASN A 11 -8.50 -0.60 1.15
C ASN A 11 -7.13 -1.22 1.43
N TYR A 12 -6.42 -0.66 2.40
CA TYR A 12 -5.13 -1.18 2.85
C TYR A 12 -5.31 -2.17 3.99
N THR A 13 -4.55 -3.26 3.97
CA THR A 13 -4.58 -4.28 5.01
C THR A 13 -3.25 -5.03 5.06
N PHE A 14 -2.97 -5.71 6.16
CA PHE A 14 -1.84 -6.65 6.25
C PHE A 14 -2.27 -8.10 6.01
N LYS A 15 -3.59 -8.37 5.95
CA LYS A 15 -4.15 -9.69 5.69
C LYS A 15 -4.01 -10.04 4.21
N LYS A 16 -4.00 -11.33 3.85
CA LYS A 16 -4.00 -11.77 2.45
C LYS A 16 -5.32 -11.47 1.71
N LYS A 17 -6.41 -11.30 2.47
CA LYS A 17 -7.77 -11.16 1.96
C LYS A 17 -8.36 -9.85 2.47
N CYS A 18 -9.02 -9.12 1.58
CA CYS A 18 -9.72 -7.89 1.90
C CYS A 18 -10.98 -8.21 2.71
N GLU A 19 -11.19 -7.55 3.84
CA GLU A 19 -12.38 -7.77 4.67
C GLU A 19 -13.66 -7.19 4.05
N LYS A 20 -13.53 -6.19 3.17
CA LYS A 20 -14.67 -5.56 2.48
C LYS A 20 -15.07 -6.29 1.22
N CYS A 21 -14.08 -6.66 0.40
CA CYS A 21 -14.32 -7.27 -0.90
C CYS A 21 -14.21 -8.79 -0.90
N LEU A 22 -13.68 -9.38 0.16
CA LEU A 22 -13.35 -10.81 0.25
C LEU A 22 -12.42 -11.30 -0.86
N GLU A 23 -11.70 -10.39 -1.50
CA GLU A 23 -10.77 -10.65 -2.60
C GLU A 23 -9.33 -10.63 -2.09
N ASN A 24 -8.41 -11.24 -2.84
CA ASN A 24 -7.00 -11.23 -2.47
C ASN A 24 -6.44 -9.80 -2.57
N THR A 25 -5.58 -9.46 -1.61
CA THR A 25 -4.90 -8.16 -1.57
C THR A 25 -3.47 -8.34 -2.06
N GLU A 26 -3.02 -7.41 -2.89
CA GLU A 26 -1.68 -7.43 -3.47
C GLU A 26 -0.74 -6.55 -2.65
N ASN A 27 0.57 -6.77 -2.77
CA ASN A 27 1.54 -5.94 -2.04
C ASN A 27 1.40 -4.48 -2.47
N ALA A 28 1.19 -3.59 -1.50
CA ALA A 28 1.19 -2.17 -1.73
C ALA A 28 2.65 -1.75 -1.98
N HIS A 29 3.04 -1.66 -3.25
CA HIS A 29 4.32 -1.08 -3.62
C HIS A 29 4.32 0.40 -3.25
N TYR A 30 4.99 0.75 -2.15
CA TYR A 30 5.22 2.13 -1.77
C TYR A 30 6.29 2.73 -2.68
N LYS A 31 5.92 3.74 -3.44
CA LYS A 31 6.89 4.62 -4.10
C LYS A 31 7.40 5.55 -2.99
N PHE A 32 8.50 5.19 -2.34
CA PHE A 32 9.16 6.13 -1.42
C PHE A 32 9.46 7.41 -2.20
N LEU A 33 8.80 8.50 -1.82
CA LEU A 33 9.17 9.82 -2.31
C LEU A 33 10.59 10.07 -1.79
N LYS A 34 11.58 9.99 -2.68
CA LYS A 34 12.97 10.34 -2.36
C LYS A 34 12.99 11.84 -2.05
N PHE A 35 12.87 12.22 -0.79
CA PHE A 35 12.94 13.62 -0.34
C PHE A 35 14.35 14.25 -0.44
N ALA A 36 15.24 13.70 -1.28
CA ALA A 36 16.65 14.09 -1.37
C ALA A 36 16.93 15.48 -2.01
N LYS A 37 15.92 16.37 -2.14
CA LYS A 37 16.09 17.69 -2.77
C LYS A 37 15.36 18.86 -2.09
N ILE A 38 14.70 18.67 -0.94
CA ILE A 38 13.87 19.74 -0.34
C ILE A 38 14.64 20.57 0.71
N ILE A 39 15.84 20.16 1.13
CA ILE A 39 16.65 20.94 2.07
C ILE A 39 17.92 21.41 1.36
N LYS A 40 17.80 22.48 0.58
CA LYS A 40 18.94 23.38 0.32
C LYS A 40 18.82 24.54 1.32
N PRO A 41 19.74 24.68 2.29
CA PRO A 41 19.91 25.94 2.99
C PRO A 41 20.42 27.03 2.05
#